data_AF-A0A8T3A1G3-F1
#
_entry.id   AF-A0A8T3A1G3-F1
#
_cell.length_a   1.000
_cell.length_b   1.000
_cell.length_c   1.000
_cell.angle_alpha   90.00
_cell.angle_beta   90.00
_cell.angle_gamma   90.00
#
_symmetry.space_group_name_H-M   'P 1'
#
loop_
_entity.id
_entity.type
_entity.pdbx_description
1 polymer ?
#
loop_
_entity_poly.entity_id
_entity_poly.type
_entity_poly.pdbx_seq_one_letter_code
_entity_poly.pdbx_strand_id
1 'polypeptide(L)' 'MFFTFIIAQLFLDMLCHMKFRLFYFFASFVIIMTPFIWLFFPETKNVPIKEMIFVWKMHWLWGKFIPDETLHVGVA' A
#
# COMPACT_ATOMS: atom_id res chain seq x y z
N MET A 1 -11.44 12.80 -12.87
CA MET A 1 -11.23 12.70 -14.33
C MET A 1 -9.99 13.44 -14.83
N PHE A 2 -9.58 14.55 -14.20
CA PHE A 2 -8.34 15.25 -14.58
C PHE A 2 -7.07 14.43 -14.30
N PHE A 3 -6.94 13.83 -13.11
CA PHE A 3 -5.80 12.98 -12.77
C PHE A 3 -5.65 11.76 -13.68
N THR A 4 -6.76 11.12 -14.05
CA THR A 4 -6.76 9.97 -14.97
C THR A 4 -6.31 10.38 -16.38
N PHE A 5 -6.68 11.59 -16.83
CA PHE A 5 -6.23 12.13 -18.12
C PHE A 5 -4.72 12.41 -18.13
N ILE A 6 -4.19 13.00 -17.05
CA ILE A 6 -2.75 13.24 -16.90
C ILE A 6 -1.97 11.93 -16.94
N ILE A 7 -2.41 10.93 -16.18
CA ILE A 7 -1.74 9.63 -16.14
C ILE A 7 -1.75 9.00 -17.53
N ALA A 8 -2.88 9.05 -18.25
CA ALA A 8 -2.98 8.50 -19.60
C ALA A 8 -2.01 9.19 -20.59
N GLN A 9 -1.91 10.52 -20.57
CA GLN A 9 -0.99 11.24 -21.45
C GLN A 9 0.47 10.90 -21.17
N LEU A 10 0.87 10.88 -19.89
CA LEU A 10 2.24 10.54 -19.48
C LEU A 10 2.59 9.10 -19.84
N PHE A 11 1.67 8.15 -19.62
CA PHE A 11 1.92 6.74 -19.92
C PHE A 11 2.10 6.48 -21.42
N LEU A 12 1.30 7.16 -22.25
CA LEU A 12 1.35 7.02 -23.70
C LEU A 12 2.64 7.62 -24.28
N ASP A 13 3.08 8.78 -23.78
CA ASP A 13 4.35 9.40 -24.17
C ASP A 13 5.57 8.56 -23.73
N MET A 14 5.51 8.00 -22.51
CA MET A 14 6.53 7.07 -22.02
C MET A 14 6.63 5.82 -22.90
N LEU A 15 5.52 5.24 -23.35
CA LEU A 15 5.54 4.09 -24.27
C LEU A 15 6.12 4.43 -25.66
N CYS A 16 5.90 5.64 -26.15
CA CYS A 16 6.33 6.04 -27.50
C CYS A 16 7.82 6.42 -27.57
N HIS A 17 8.35 7.06 -26.51
CA HIS A 17 9.71 7.59 -26.50
C HIS A 17 10.70 6.79 -25.63
N MET A 18 10.22 6.13 -24.58
CA MET A 18 11.06 5.34 -23.68
C MET A 18 10.88 3.85 -23.97
N LYS A 19 11.67 3.30 -24.90
CA LYS A 19 11.72 1.86 -25.20
C LYS A 19 12.27 1.04 -24.01
N PHE A 20 13.58 0.80 -23.99
CA PHE A 20 14.25 0.04 -22.93
C PHE A 20 14.20 0.74 -21.56
N ARG A 21 14.15 2.08 -21.55
CA ARG A 21 14.10 2.89 -20.33
C ARG A 21 12.82 2.68 -19.51
N LEU A 22 11.74 2.19 -20.12
CA LEU A 22 10.50 1.87 -19.43
C LEU A 22 10.69 0.77 -18.38
N PHE A 23 11.53 -0.22 -18.64
CA PHE A 23 11.81 -1.30 -17.68
C PHE A 23 12.47 -0.76 -16.41
N TYR A 24 13.43 0.16 -16.53
CA TYR A 24 14.05 0.79 -15.37
C TYR A 24 13.07 1.67 -14.59
N PHE A 25 12.15 2.35 -15.28
CA PHE A 25 11.10 3.12 -14.63
C PHE A 25 10.21 2.23 -13.76
N PHE A 26 9.68 1.13 -14.30
CA PHE A 26 8.90 0.19 -13.51
C PHE A 26 9.72 -0.49 -12.42
N ALA A 27 10.98 -0.85 -12.68
CA ALA A 27 11.87 -1.42 -11.68
C ALA A 27 12.09 -0.47 -10.51
N SER A 28 12.32 0.82 -10.76
CA SER A 28 12.42 1.83 -9.70
C SER A 28 11.13 1.94 -8.89
N PHE A 29 9.97 1.85 -9.55
CA PHE A 29 8.68 1.92 -8.88
C PHE A 29 8.45 0.70 -7.98
N VAL A 30 8.84 -0.49 -8.45
CA VAL A 30 8.82 -1.73 -7.65
C VAL A 30 9.79 -1.65 -6.47
N ILE A 31 11.00 -1.12 -6.66
CA ILE A 31 11.98 -0.90 -5.59
C ILE A 31 11.43 0.08 -4.54
N ILE A 32 10.60 1.06 -4.91
CA ILE A 32 9.97 1.97 -3.96
C ILE A 32 8.77 1.32 -3.26
N MET A 33 7.95 0.58 -4.00
CA MET A 33 6.75 -0.09 -3.46
C MET A 33 7.09 -1.24 -2.50
N THR A 34 8.20 -1.94 -2.74
CA THR A 34 8.64 -3.08 -1.92
C THR A 34 8.91 -2.72 -0.45
N PRO A 35 9.78 -1.75 -0.11
CA PRO A 35 10.01 -1.32 1.27
C PRO A 35 8.78 -0.64 1.86
N PHE A 36 7.97 0.03 1.05
CA PHE A 36 6.70 0.59 1.53
C PHE A 36 5.77 -0.52 2.02
N ILE A 37 5.57 -1.58 1.24
CA ILE A 37 4.75 -2.72 1.70
C ILE A 37 5.39 -3.39 2.91
N TRP A 38 6.71 -3.60 2.91
CA TRP A 38 7.41 -4.23 4.02
C TRP A 38 7.30 -3.47 5.35
N LEU A 39 7.29 -2.13 5.31
CA LEU A 39 7.22 -1.29 6.51
C LEU A 39 5.81 -0.92 6.96
N PHE A 40 4.85 -0.85 6.03
CA PHE A 40 3.52 -0.31 6.28
C PHE A 40 2.41 -1.37 6.21
N PHE A 41 2.62 -2.51 5.55
CA PHE A 41 1.58 -3.51 5.38
C PHE A 41 1.73 -4.65 6.40
N PRO A 42 0.81 -4.77 7.38
CA PRO A 42 0.86 -5.87 8.32
C PRO A 42 0.51 -7.21 7.66
N GLU A 43 1.06 -8.31 8.17
CA GLU A 43 0.76 -9.67 7.71
C GLU A 43 -0.71 -10.03 7.99
N THR A 44 -1.51 -10.23 6.95
CA THR A 44 -2.95 -10.59 7.09
C THR A 44 -3.23 -12.08 6.90
N LYS A 45 -2.18 -12.92 6.76
CA LYS A 45 -2.35 -14.34 6.44
C LYS A 45 -2.89 -15.12 7.64
N ASN A 46 -3.94 -15.92 7.42
CA ASN A 46 -4.61 -16.75 8.43
C ASN A 46 -5.24 -15.97 9.60
N VAL A 47 -5.48 -14.66 9.44
CA VAL A 47 -6.13 -13.83 10.47
C VAL A 47 -7.64 -13.82 10.21
N PRO A 48 -8.48 -14.21 11.19
CA PRO A 48 -9.92 -14.06 11.08
C PRO A 48 -10.29 -12.58 10.87
N ILE A 49 -11.26 -12.29 10.00
CA ILE A 49 -11.68 -10.91 9.69
C ILE A 49 -12.06 -10.10 10.94
N LYS A 50 -12.56 -10.77 11.98
CA LYS A 50 -12.95 -10.15 13.26
C LYS A 50 -11.76 -9.68 14.09
N GLU A 51 -10.57 -10.26 13.88
CA GLU A 51 -9.37 -10.01 14.69
C GLU A 51 -8.34 -9.13 13.98
N MET A 52 -8.62 -8.68 12.74
CA MET A 52 -7.67 -7.86 11.97
C MET A 52 -7.27 -6.58 12.71
N ILE A 53 -8.18 -5.97 13.47
CA ILE A 53 -7.91 -4.74 14.25
C ILE A 53 -6.73 -4.92 15.22
N PHE A 54 -6.56 -6.11 15.82
CA PHE A 54 -5.44 -6.40 16.72
C PHE A 54 -4.10 -6.41 16.00
N VAL A 55 -4.04 -6.97 14.78
CA VAL A 55 -2.82 -7.01 13.97
C VAL A 55 -2.38 -5.61 13.57
N TRP A 56 -3.34 -4.76 13.20
CA TRP A 56 -3.06 -3.36 12.90
C TRP A 56 -2.65 -2.56 14.15
N LYS A 57 -3.19 -2.88 15.33
CA LYS A 57 -2.78 -2.26 16.62
C LYS A 57 -1.35 -2.63 17.02
N MET A 58 -0.93 -3.86 16.75
CA MET A 58 0.45 -4.31 17.03
C MET A 58 1.47 -3.69 16.08
N HIS A 59 1.04 -3.16 14.93
CA HIS A 59 1.94 -2.52 13.99
C HIS A 59 2.48 -1.19 14.53
N TRP A 60 3.80 -1.04 14.56
CA TRP A 60 4.51 0.09 15.18
C TRP A 60 4.03 1.49 14.72
N LEU A 61 3.63 1.60 13.45
CA LEU A 61 3.10 2.84 12.89
C LEU A 61 1.58 3.00 13.10
N TRP A 62 0.79 1.97 12.78
CA TRP A 62 -0.67 2.06 12.73
C TRP A 62 -1.31 1.95 14.12
N GLY A 63 -0.66 1.26 15.05
CA GLY A 63 -1.13 1.12 16.43
C GLY A 63 -1.26 2.43 17.19
N LYS A 64 -0.54 3.48 16.77
CA LYS A 64 -0.64 4.83 17.33
C LYS A 64 -1.92 5.55 16.89
N PHE A 65 -2.52 5.16 15.77
CA PHE A 65 -3.71 5.80 15.21
C PHE A 65 -5.01 5.08 15.58
N ILE A 66 -4.94 3.86 16.13
CA ILE A 66 -6.12 3.06 16.50
C ILE A 66 -6.48 3.32 17.97
N PRO A 67 -7.66 3.87 18.29
CA PRO A 67 -8.12 4.10 19.66
C PRO A 67 -8.52 2.78 20.34
N ASP A 68 -8.21 2.66 21.64
CA ASP A 68 -8.41 1.42 22.41
C ASP A 68 -9.89 1.02 22.55
N GLU A 69 -10.81 1.98 22.41
CA GLU A 69 -12.27 1.76 22.39
C GLU A 69 -12.72 0.76 21.31
N THR A 70 -12.00 0.71 20.18
CA THR A 70 -12.32 -0.21 19.07
C THR A 70 -11.95 -1.66 19.36
N LEU A 71 -11.09 -1.92 20.35
CA LEU A 71 -10.73 -3.27 20.79
C LEU A 71 -11.83 -3.89 21.68
N HIS A 72 -12.62 -3.07 22.38
CA HIS A 72 -13.67 -3.54 23.30
C HIS A 72 -14.91 -4.11 22.61
N VAL A 73 -15.16 -3.76 21.34
CA VAL A 73 -16.30 -4.28 20.56
C VAL A 73 -16.06 -5.73 20.07
N GLY A 74 -14.80 -6.18 19.99
CA GLY A 74 -14.43 -7.52 19.53
C GLY A 74 -14.34 -8.59 20.62
N VAL A 75 -14.46 -8.20 21.90
CA VAL A 75 -14.31 -9.09 23.08
C VAL A 75 -15.66 -9.38 23.77
N ALA A 76 -16.78 -8.90 23.20
CA ALA A 76 -18.13 -9.17 23.68
C ALA A 76 -18.80 -10.32 22.90
#